data_AF-E1ZUS5-F1
#
_entry.id   AF-E1ZUS5-F1
#
_cell.length_a   1.000
_cell.length_b   1.000
_cell.length_c   1.000
_cell.angle_alpha   90.00
_cell.angle_beta   90.00
_cell.angle_gamma   90.00
#
_symmetry.space_group_name_H-M   'P 1'
#
loop_
_entity.id
_entity.type
_entity.pdbx_description
1 polymer ?
#
loop_
_entity_poly.entity_id
_entity_poly.type
_entity_poly.pdbx_seq_one_letter_code
_entity_poly.pdbx_strand_id
1 'polypeptide(L)'
;RRYSRYLSFHFPFTHERSLLEHLRAVPWRFDQRLFKAWRQGRTGYPLVDAAMREVWGTGWMHNRMRVVAASFMVKNLLLPWQVRRGAQGAGL
;
A
#
# COMPACT_ATOMS: atom_id res chain seq x y z
N ARG A 1 -1.37 18.33 -3.37
CA ARG A 1 -2.57 18.55 -2.49
C ARG A 1 -3.83 18.95 -3.28
N ARG A 2 -3.87 20.07 -4.02
CA ARG A 2 -5.07 20.51 -4.77
C ARG A 2 -5.55 19.50 -5.82
N TYR A 3 -4.60 18.98 -6.60
CA TYR A 3 -4.90 17.97 -7.63
C TYR A 3 -5.50 16.67 -7.08
N SER A 4 -5.01 16.20 -5.93
CA SER A 4 -5.56 15.01 -5.27
C SER A 4 -7.03 15.21 -4.87
N ARG A 5 -7.40 16.40 -4.37
CA ARG A 5 -8.80 16.72 -4.06
C ARG A 5 -9.66 16.77 -5.33
N TYR A 6 -9.13 17.34 -6.41
CA TYR A 6 -9.81 17.38 -7.70
C TYR A 6 -10.10 15.97 -8.23
N LEU A 7 -9.11 15.07 -8.21
CA LEU A 7 -9.30 13.67 -8.62
C LEU A 7 -10.36 12.96 -7.78
N SER A 8 -10.34 13.10 -6.45
CA SER A 8 -11.35 12.48 -5.59
C SER A 8 -12.77 13.01 -5.85
N PHE A 9 -12.91 14.28 -6.24
CA PHE A 9 -14.21 14.86 -6.56
C PHE A 9 -14.76 14.36 -7.89
N HIS A 10 -13.93 14.30 -8.93
CA HIS A 10 -14.34 13.85 -10.27
C HIS A 10 -14.43 12.32 -10.39
N PHE A 11 -13.62 11.58 -9.64
CA PHE A 11 -13.57 10.13 -9.65
C PHE A 11 -13.79 9.58 -8.23
N PRO A 12 -15.03 9.59 -7.72
CA PRO A 12 -15.34 9.17 -6.36
C PRO A 12 -15.00 7.69 -6.10
N PHE A 13 -14.97 6.86 -7.15
CA PHE A 13 -14.62 5.44 -7.08
C PHE A 13 -13.13 5.16 -6.84
N THR A 14 -12.26 6.19 -6.83
CA THR A 14 -10.80 6.03 -6.65
C THR A 14 -10.42 5.36 -5.32
N HIS A 15 -11.31 5.39 -4.32
CA HIS A 15 -11.11 4.71 -3.04
C HIS A 15 -11.36 3.19 -3.11
N GLU A 16 -12.23 2.77 -4.04
CA GLU A 16 -12.67 1.39 -4.18
C GLU A 16 -11.98 0.67 -5.34
N ARG A 17 -11.60 1.41 -6.37
CA ARG A 17 -11.10 0.85 -7.63
C ARG A 17 -9.89 1.63 -8.11
N SER A 18 -8.97 0.93 -8.75
CA SER A 18 -7.85 1.58 -9.42
C SER A 18 -8.37 2.46 -10.56
N LEU A 19 -7.79 3.65 -10.71
CA LEU A 19 -8.04 4.54 -11.85
C LEU A 19 -7.62 3.90 -13.18
N LEU A 20 -6.61 3.02 -13.13
CA LEU A 20 -6.08 2.34 -14.31
C LEU A 20 -6.80 1.01 -14.51
N GLU A 21 -7.44 0.87 -15.67
CA GLU A 21 -8.27 -0.29 -15.98
C GLU A 21 -7.49 -1.60 -15.99
N HIS A 22 -6.28 -1.59 -16.54
CA HIS A 22 -5.41 -2.76 -16.61
C HIS A 22 -4.93 -3.26 -15.24
N LEU A 23 -5.00 -2.45 -14.18
CA LEU A 23 -4.64 -2.86 -12.82
C LEU A 23 -5.80 -3.50 -12.06
N ARG A 24 -7.02 -3.52 -12.64
CA ARG A 24 -8.19 -4.16 -11.99
C ARG A 24 -8.08 -5.67 -11.94
N ALA A 25 -7.44 -6.28 -12.93
CA ALA A 25 -7.32 -7.74 -13.05
C ALA A 25 -6.04 -8.31 -12.42
N VAL A 26 -5.34 -7.55 -11.58
CA VAL A 26 -4.11 -8.04 -10.91
C VAL A 26 -4.51 -9.12 -9.90
N PRO A 27 -3.92 -10.34 -9.96
CA PRO A 27 -4.21 -11.40 -9.01
C PRO A 27 -3.55 -11.10 -7.67
N TRP A 28 -4.26 -10.35 -6.81
CA TRP A 28 -3.78 -10.03 -5.47
C TRP A 28 -3.66 -11.30 -4.62
N ARG A 29 -2.54 -11.43 -3.92
CA ARG A 29 -2.33 -12.49 -2.93
C ARG A 29 -2.33 -11.90 -1.56
N PHE A 30 -3.39 -12.15 -0.79
CA PHE A 30 -3.44 -11.69 0.59
C PHE A 30 -2.71 -12.69 1.48
N ASP A 31 -1.52 -12.30 1.95
CA ASP A 31 -0.79 -13.01 2.98
C ASP A 31 -0.61 -12.09 4.20
N GLN A 32 -1.30 -12.44 5.28
CA GLN A 32 -1.27 -11.68 6.53
C GLN A 32 0.12 -11.69 7.20
N ARG A 33 0.92 -12.74 6.99
CA ARG A 33 2.28 -12.84 7.54
C ARG A 33 3.21 -11.87 6.84
N LEU A 34 3.16 -11.84 5.50
CA LEU A 34 3.93 -10.89 4.69
C LEU A 34 3.52 -9.45 5.00
N PHE A 35 2.22 -9.17 5.14
CA PHE A 35 1.75 -7.84 5.53
C PHE A 35 2.27 -7.43 6.91
N LYS A 36 2.26 -8.34 7.90
CA LYS A 36 2.79 -8.07 9.24
C LYS A 36 4.31 -7.84 9.21
N ALA A 37 5.05 -8.61 8.43
CA ALA A 37 6.50 -8.47 8.26
C ALA A 37 6.86 -7.12 7.63
N TRP A 38 6.17 -6.73 6.55
CA TRP A 38 6.34 -5.41 5.91
C TRP A 38 6.00 -4.27 6.86
N ARG A 39 4.86 -4.35 7.55
CA ARG A 39 4.44 -3.33 8.53
C ARG A 39 5.45 -3.14 9.65
N GLN A 40 6.14 -4.20 10.06
CA GLN A 40 7.14 -4.16 11.13
C GLN A 40 8.57 -3.86 10.64
N GLY A 41 8.79 -3.72 9.32
CA GLY A 41 10.14 -3.57 8.76
C GLY A 41 11.03 -4.77 9.06
N ARG A 42 10.50 -5.98 8.79
CA ARG A 42 11.19 -7.28 8.89
C ARG A 42 11.12 -8.04 7.55
N THR A 43 11.24 -7.33 6.44
CA THR A 43 11.22 -7.91 5.09
C THR A 43 12.57 -8.48 4.67
N GLY A 44 13.65 -8.10 5.35
CA GLY A 44 15.02 -8.45 4.98
C GLY A 44 15.63 -7.50 3.96
N TYR A 45 14.88 -6.51 3.47
CA TYR A 45 15.38 -5.45 2.59
C TYR A 45 15.70 -4.20 3.41
N PRO A 46 16.98 -3.84 3.59
CA PRO A 46 17.39 -2.77 4.52
C PRO A 46 16.70 -1.43 4.25
N LEU A 47 16.49 -1.08 2.98
CA LEU A 47 15.86 0.19 2.59
C LEU A 47 14.38 0.27 2.96
N VAL A 48 13.63 -0.81 2.70
CA VAL A 48 12.19 -0.89 3.03
C VAL A 48 12.02 -0.99 4.53
N ASP A 49 12.85 -1.79 5.20
CA ASP A 49 12.80 -1.97 6.64
C ASP A 49 13.14 -0.66 7.39
N ALA A 50 14.13 0.10 6.92
CA ALA A 50 14.45 1.42 7.47
C ALA A 50 13.28 2.40 7.29
N ALA A 51 12.69 2.48 6.10
CA ALA A 51 11.53 3.35 5.85
C ALA A 51 10.34 3.00 6.76
N MET A 52 10.03 1.71 6.91
CA MET A 52 8.92 1.26 7.75
C MET A 52 9.19 1.49 9.24
N ARG A 53 10.45 1.43 9.69
CA ARG A 53 10.83 1.80 11.06
C ARG A 53 10.81 3.31 11.29
N GLU A 54 11.22 4.11 10.31
CA GLU A 54 11.17 5.58 10.38
C GLU A 54 9.74 6.05 10.62
N VAL A 55 8.77 5.55 9.84
CA VAL A 55 7.36 5.93 10.02
C VAL A 55 6.77 5.44 11.33
N TRP A 56 7.24 4.30 11.83
CA TRP A 56 6.78 3.76 13.11
C TRP A 56 7.30 4.58 14.30
N GLY A 57 8.55 5.05 14.24
CA GLY A 57 9.18 5.83 15.30
C GLY A 57 8.83 7.32 15.27
N THR A 58 8.76 7.92 14.08
CA THR A 58 8.63 9.38 13.92
C THR A 58 7.25 9.83 13.43
N GLY A 59 6.43 8.91 12.92
CA GLY A 59 5.18 9.25 12.23
C GLY A 59 5.38 9.93 10.87
N TRP A 60 6.63 10.15 10.45
CA TRP A 60 6.98 10.76 9.18
C TRP A 60 7.74 9.76 8.30
N MET A 61 7.65 9.96 7.00
CA MET A 61 8.38 9.15 6.02
C MET A 61 8.68 10.03 4.82
N HIS A 62 9.94 10.07 4.40
CA HIS A 62 10.35 10.83 3.24
C HIS A 62 9.57 10.40 1.98
N ASN A 63 9.21 11.34 1.12
CA ASN A 63 8.38 11.07 -0.06
C ASN A 63 8.96 9.98 -0.97
N ARG A 64 10.28 9.97 -1.18
CA ARG A 64 10.94 8.92 -1.97
C ARG A 64 10.84 7.55 -1.32
N MET A 65 10.94 7.49 0.01
CA MET A 65 10.79 6.25 0.77
C MET A 65 9.36 5.72 0.73
N ARG A 66 8.36 6.61 0.71
CA ARG A 66 6.95 6.23 0.50
C ARG A 66 6.74 5.54 -0.83
N VAL A 67 7.35 6.05 -1.91
CA VAL A 67 7.26 5.45 -3.25
C VAL A 67 7.90 4.06 -3.26
N VAL A 68 9.08 3.91 -2.66
CA VAL A 68 9.80 2.62 -2.58
C VAL A 68 9.01 1.60 -1.77
N ALA A 69 8.56 1.97 -0.56
CA ALA A 69 7.81 1.08 0.32
C ALA A 69 6.48 0.63 -0.29
N ALA A 70 5.74 1.56 -0.93
CA ALA A 70 4.49 1.25 -1.61
C ALA A 70 4.70 0.35 -2.85
N SER A 71 5.70 0.66 -3.67
CA SER A 71 6.03 -0.15 -4.85
C SER A 71 6.45 -1.56 -4.46
N PHE A 72 7.21 -1.70 -3.37
CA PHE A 72 7.62 -2.98 -2.83
C PHE A 72 6.41 -3.81 -2.40
N MET A 73 5.45 -3.20 -1.69
CA MET A 73 4.22 -3.88 -1.26
C MET A 73 3.41 -4.40 -2.45
N VAL A 74 3.22 -3.58 -3.49
CA VAL A 74 2.37 -3.93 -4.64
C VAL A 74 3.07 -4.92 -5.58
N LYS A 75 4.36 -4.73 -5.87
CA LYS A 75 5.07 -5.51 -6.90
C LYS A 75 5.75 -6.76 -6.35
N ASN A 76 6.38 -6.68 -5.18
CA ASN A 76 7.13 -7.82 -4.62
C ASN A 76 6.26 -8.69 -3.75
N LEU A 77 5.39 -8.09 -2.92
CA LEU A 77 4.51 -8.85 -2.03
C LEU A 77 3.15 -9.18 -2.67
N LEU A 78 2.80 -8.55 -3.80
CA LEU A 78 1.51 -8.70 -4.48
C LEU A 78 0.30 -8.52 -3.54
N LEU A 79 0.50 -7.71 -2.48
CA LEU A 79 -0.53 -7.43 -1.50
C LEU A 79 -1.52 -6.42 -2.07
N PRO A 80 -2.83 -6.57 -1.77
CA PRO A 80 -3.81 -5.59 -2.20
C PRO A 80 -3.48 -4.20 -1.65
N TRP A 81 -3.58 -3.17 -2.48
CA TRP A 81 -3.31 -1.79 -2.05
C TRP A 81 -4.39 -1.25 -1.10
N GLN A 82 -5.58 -1.85 -1.08
CA GLN A 82 -6.72 -1.49 -0.24
C GLN A 82 -6.71 -2.15 1.14
N VAL A 83 -5.63 -2.81 1.55
CA VAL A 83 -5.60 -3.56 2.82
C VAL A 83 -6.01 -2.66 3.99
N ARG A 84 -7.26 -2.81 4.41
CA ARG A 84 -7.84 -2.11 5.55
C ARG A 84 -7.57 -2.98 6.78
N ARG A 85 -7.15 -2.36 7.89
CA ARG A 85 -6.81 -3.02 9.17
C ARG A 85 -7.91 -3.95 9.73
N GLY A 86 -9.10 -4.02 9.14
CA GLY A 86 -10.22 -4.88 9.56
C GLY A 86 -10.97 -5.59 8.43
N ALA A 87 -10.43 -5.70 7.22
CA ALA A 87 -11.07 -6.51 6.17
C ALA A 87 -10.69 -7.99 6.31
N GLN A 88 -11.11 -8.60 7.42
CA GLN A 88 -11.47 -10.03 7.40
C GLN A 88 -12.89 -10.08 6.83
N GLY A 89 -13.07 -10.70 5.67
CA GLY A 89 -14.40 -10.89 5.07
C GLY A 89 -14.77 -9.83 4.03
N ALA A 90 -14.33 -10.05 2.80
CA ALA A 90 -15.11 -9.69 1.62
C ALA A 90 -14.67 -10.65 0.50
N GLY A 91 -15.06 -11.92 0.67
CA GLY A 91 -15.36 -12.75 -0.48
C GLY A 91 -16.75 -12.35 -0.93
N LEU A 92 -16.81 -11.58 -2.02
CA LEU A 92 -17.89 -11.51 -3.01
C LEU A 92 -17.23 -11.07 -4.32
#